data_AF-A0A1F6HAP1-F1
#
_entry.id   AF-A0A1F6HAP1-F1
#
_cell.length_a   1.000
_cell.length_b   1.000
_cell.length_c   1.000
_cell.angle_alpha   90.00
_cell.angle_beta   90.00
_cell.angle_gamma   90.00
#
_symmetry.space_group_name_H-M   'P 1'
#
loop_
_entity.id
_entity.type
_entity.pdbx_description
1 polymer ?
#
loop_
_entity_poly.entity_id
_entity_poly.type
_entity_poly.pdbx_seq_one_letter_code
_entity_poly.pdbx_strand_id
1 'polypeptide(L)'
;MKQSNDYREKYAHDIYFDKKWREKAKKSFLRIQKEILEKSDFTVKPVLKEEYEQRNLERAALELSVVGLAGIKKAEEFYKKTYLTKCTFTLFKKGKTLVFKNRFYKPLLNVWKISYFLLPTGIPEKKRKKVFIIRDKFSLTGFKTLEKGSFRQKVYEIDKMYLFFKSSKKRWKFDMKLISSEKNSYWATIAPKSNY
;
A
#
# COMPACT_ATOMS: atom_id res chain seq x y z
N MET A 1 -7.32 -14.76 21.07
CA MET A 1 -6.97 -14.64 19.63
C MET A 1 -8.22 -14.23 18.85
N LYS A 2 -8.45 -12.93 18.56
CA LYS A 2 -9.62 -12.46 17.77
C LYS A 2 -9.39 -11.17 16.94
N GLN A 3 -8.14 -10.70 16.77
CA GLN A 3 -7.85 -9.38 16.16
C GLN A 3 -7.51 -9.40 14.66
N SER A 4 -7.45 -10.56 13.99
CA SER A 4 -7.09 -10.61 12.56
C SER A 4 -8.22 -10.23 11.59
N ASN A 5 -9.48 -10.19 12.04
CA ASN A 5 -10.63 -9.93 11.16
C ASN A 5 -10.87 -8.43 10.91
N ASP A 6 -10.67 -7.60 11.93
CA ASP A 6 -11.04 -6.18 11.89
C ASP A 6 -10.30 -5.37 10.81
N TYR A 7 -9.03 -5.71 10.54
CA TYR A 7 -8.27 -5.07 9.47
C TYR A 7 -8.67 -5.56 8.08
N ARG A 8 -9.03 -6.84 7.95
CA ARG A 8 -9.56 -7.38 6.70
C ARG A 8 -10.89 -6.74 6.37
N GLU A 9 -11.78 -6.60 7.33
CA GLU A 9 -13.07 -5.95 7.13
C GLU A 9 -12.90 -4.47 6.75
N LYS A 10 -11.98 -3.73 7.42
CA LYS A 10 -11.76 -2.31 7.15
C LYS A 10 -11.24 -1.97 5.74
N TYR A 11 -10.42 -2.82 5.13
CA TYR A 11 -9.93 -2.59 3.75
C TYR A 11 -10.32 -3.69 2.76
N ALA A 12 -11.26 -4.58 3.10
CA ALA A 12 -11.79 -5.62 2.19
C ALA A 12 -12.39 -5.00 0.94
N HIS A 13 -12.98 -3.81 1.07
CA HIS A 13 -13.62 -3.06 0.00
C HIS A 13 -12.78 -1.90 -0.51
N ASP A 14 -11.51 -1.83 -0.11
CA ASP A 14 -10.63 -0.79 -0.61
C ASP A 14 -10.31 -1.07 -2.09
N ILE A 15 -10.56 -0.07 -2.93
CA ILE A 15 -10.30 -0.07 -4.37
C ILE A 15 -8.90 -0.56 -4.73
N TYR A 16 -7.89 -0.35 -3.87
CA TYR A 16 -6.52 -0.78 -4.13
C TYR A 16 -6.31 -2.30 -4.02
N PHE A 17 -7.14 -3.00 -3.24
CA PHE A 17 -6.94 -4.42 -2.93
C PHE A 17 -8.04 -5.34 -3.51
N ASP A 18 -9.25 -4.84 -3.73
CA ASP A 18 -10.34 -5.64 -4.33
C ASP A 18 -10.40 -5.50 -5.86
N LYS A 19 -9.83 -6.49 -6.56
CA LYS A 19 -9.86 -6.54 -8.03
C LYS A 19 -11.29 -6.70 -8.60
N LYS A 20 -12.13 -7.52 -7.96
CA LYS A 20 -13.49 -7.78 -8.45
C LYS A 20 -14.34 -6.52 -8.33
N TRP A 21 -14.25 -5.84 -7.18
CA TRP A 21 -14.92 -4.56 -6.97
C TRP A 21 -14.44 -3.49 -7.95
N ARG A 22 -13.12 -3.38 -8.20
CA ARG A 22 -12.58 -2.48 -9.23
C ARG A 22 -13.18 -2.72 -10.61
N GLU A 23 -13.20 -3.97 -11.06
CA GLU A 23 -13.73 -4.32 -12.38
C GLU A 23 -15.23 -3.99 -12.48
N LYS A 24 -16.00 -4.28 -11.42
CA LYS A 24 -17.43 -3.93 -11.35
C LYS A 24 -17.64 -2.41 -11.38
N ALA A 25 -16.91 -1.66 -10.57
CA ALA A 25 -16.99 -0.20 -10.51
C ALA A 25 -16.59 0.45 -11.85
N LYS A 26 -15.51 -0.04 -12.48
CA LYS A 26 -15.04 0.44 -13.78
C LYS A 26 -16.10 0.31 -14.85
N LYS A 27 -16.72 -0.89 -14.96
CA LYS A 27 -17.82 -1.14 -15.89
C LYS A 27 -19.00 -0.22 -15.62
N SER A 28 -19.37 -0.03 -14.35
CA SER A 28 -20.48 0.84 -13.96
C SER A 28 -20.24 2.30 -14.35
N PHE A 29 -19.05 2.84 -14.06
CA PHE A 29 -18.72 4.23 -14.40
C PHE A 29 -18.65 4.45 -15.92
N LEU A 30 -18.06 3.52 -16.68
CA LEU A 30 -18.06 3.60 -18.15
C LEU A 30 -19.47 3.54 -18.73
N ARG A 31 -20.36 2.72 -18.15
CA ARG A 31 -21.76 2.64 -18.56
C ARG A 31 -22.49 3.96 -18.30
N ILE A 32 -22.31 4.57 -17.12
CA ILE A 32 -22.88 5.88 -16.77
C ILE A 32 -22.42 6.95 -17.78
N GLN A 33 -21.13 7.01 -18.09
CA GLN A 33 -20.60 7.95 -19.08
C GLN A 33 -21.25 7.75 -20.45
N LYS A 34 -21.32 6.50 -20.91
CA LYS A 34 -21.91 6.17 -22.20
C LYS A 34 -23.39 6.57 -22.25
N GLU A 35 -24.19 6.15 -21.27
CA GLU A 35 -25.62 6.45 -21.21
C GLU A 35 -25.91 7.95 -21.20
N ILE A 36 -25.13 8.73 -20.44
CA ILE A 36 -25.31 10.18 -20.36
C ILE A 36 -24.88 10.87 -21.65
N LEU A 37 -23.70 10.52 -22.20
CA LEU A 37 -23.17 11.15 -23.41
C LEU A 37 -23.95 10.80 -24.69
N GLU A 38 -24.62 9.65 -24.74
CA GLU A 38 -25.46 9.25 -25.87
C GLU A 38 -26.87 9.88 -25.80
N LYS A 39 -27.39 10.17 -24.61
CA LYS A 39 -28.76 10.68 -24.43
C LYS A 39 -28.84 12.19 -24.25
N SER A 40 -27.79 12.82 -23.73
CA SER A 40 -27.87 14.19 -23.22
C SER A 40 -27.06 15.12 -24.11
N ASP A 41 -27.73 16.08 -24.75
CA ASP A 41 -27.06 17.17 -25.45
C ASP A 41 -26.83 18.35 -24.50
N PHE A 42 -25.58 18.46 -24.03
CA PHE A 42 -25.15 19.54 -23.14
C PHE A 42 -24.97 20.89 -23.85
N THR A 43 -25.08 20.95 -25.18
CA THR A 43 -24.87 22.19 -25.96
C THR A 43 -26.12 23.06 -26.06
N VAL A 44 -27.30 22.45 -26.04
CA VAL A 44 -28.60 23.16 -26.04
C VAL A 44 -28.89 23.68 -24.65
N LYS A 45 -29.44 24.89 -24.47
CA LYS A 45 -29.82 25.38 -23.14
C LYS A 45 -31.17 24.76 -22.72
N PRO A 46 -31.30 24.18 -21.51
CA PRO A 46 -32.59 23.67 -21.04
C PRO A 46 -33.60 24.81 -20.87
N VAL A 47 -34.85 24.56 -21.21
CA VAL A 47 -35.92 25.57 -21.20
C VAL A 47 -36.80 25.41 -19.96
N LEU A 48 -37.03 24.17 -19.55
CA LEU A 48 -37.83 23.85 -18.37
C LEU A 48 -36.95 23.65 -17.13
N LYS A 49 -37.50 23.96 -15.96
CA LYS A 49 -36.83 23.77 -14.67
C LYS A 49 -36.46 22.31 -14.43
N GLU A 50 -37.36 21.38 -14.79
CA GLU A 50 -37.16 19.94 -14.65
C GLU A 50 -36.00 19.44 -15.53
N GLU A 51 -35.89 19.94 -16.77
CA GLU A 51 -34.76 19.64 -17.66
C GLU A 51 -33.44 20.15 -17.10
N TYR A 52 -33.46 21.34 -16.48
CA TYR A 52 -32.28 21.92 -15.85
C TYR A 52 -31.81 21.08 -14.65
N GLU A 53 -32.73 20.64 -13.80
CA GLU A 53 -32.43 19.78 -12.64
C GLU A 53 -31.89 18.41 -13.08
N GLN A 54 -32.54 17.77 -14.07
CA GLN A 54 -32.09 16.51 -14.63
C GLN A 54 -30.67 16.60 -15.20
N ARG A 55 -30.35 17.68 -15.93
CA ARG A 55 -29.00 17.89 -16.46
C ARG A 55 -27.95 18.12 -15.38
N ASN A 56 -28.30 18.77 -14.28
CA ASN A 56 -27.39 18.92 -13.15
C ASN A 56 -27.07 17.57 -12.52
N LEU A 57 -28.06 16.68 -12.38
CA LEU A 57 -27.84 15.31 -11.90
C LEU A 57 -26.95 14.51 -12.86
N GLU A 58 -27.21 14.60 -14.16
CA GLU A 58 -26.39 13.94 -15.18
C GLU A 58 -24.95 14.46 -15.18
N ARG A 59 -24.74 15.78 -15.08
CA ARG A 59 -23.42 16.37 -14.97
C ARG A 59 -22.70 15.90 -13.70
N ALA A 60 -23.37 15.88 -12.55
CA ALA A 60 -22.79 15.38 -11.31
C ALA A 60 -22.43 13.89 -11.40
N ALA A 61 -23.28 13.08 -12.02
CA ALA A 61 -23.01 11.65 -12.27
C ALA A 61 -21.83 11.45 -13.23
N LEU A 62 -21.72 12.28 -14.27
CA LEU A 62 -20.60 12.27 -15.20
C LEU A 62 -19.29 12.67 -14.48
N GLU A 63 -19.29 13.74 -13.69
CA GLU A 63 -18.14 14.16 -12.89
C GLU A 63 -17.71 13.05 -11.90
N LEU A 64 -18.65 12.45 -11.18
CA LEU A 64 -18.39 11.33 -10.28
C LEU A 64 -17.76 10.14 -11.02
N SER A 65 -18.27 9.82 -12.21
CA SER A 65 -17.73 8.71 -13.02
C SER A 65 -16.29 8.98 -13.48
N VAL A 66 -15.95 10.21 -13.86
CA VAL A 66 -14.58 10.61 -14.23
C VAL A 66 -13.64 10.48 -13.04
N VAL A 67 -14.03 11.02 -11.88
CA VAL A 67 -13.25 10.93 -10.64
C VAL A 67 -13.08 9.46 -10.22
N GLY A 68 -14.14 8.66 -10.30
CA GLY A 68 -14.14 7.24 -10.00
C GLY A 68 -13.18 6.45 -10.89
N LEU A 69 -13.22 6.68 -12.21
CA LEU A 69 -12.31 6.04 -13.16
C LEU A 69 -10.85 6.46 -12.95
N ALA A 70 -10.59 7.72 -12.61
CA ALA A 70 -9.26 8.18 -12.25
C ALA A 70 -8.73 7.48 -10.98
N GLY A 71 -9.59 7.26 -9.99
CA GLY A 71 -9.28 6.45 -8.80
C GLY A 71 -8.95 5.00 -9.14
N ILE A 72 -9.74 4.37 -10.01
CA ILE A 72 -9.50 2.99 -10.48
C ILE A 72 -8.16 2.89 -11.21
N LYS A 73 -7.85 3.86 -12.10
CA LYS A 73 -6.57 3.90 -12.81
C LYS A 73 -5.39 3.98 -11.83
N LYS A 74 -5.47 4.85 -10.82
CA LYS A 74 -4.45 4.93 -9.75
C LYS A 74 -4.30 3.60 -9.00
N ALA A 75 -5.40 2.92 -8.72
CA ALA A 75 -5.38 1.61 -8.06
C ALA A 75 -4.79 0.49 -8.93
N GLU A 76 -5.11 0.46 -10.22
CA GLU A 76 -4.51 -0.47 -11.19
C GLU A 76 -2.99 -0.22 -11.35
N GLU A 77 -2.57 1.04 -11.37
CA GLU A 77 -1.15 1.42 -11.41
C GLU A 77 -0.41 1.08 -10.12
N PHE A 78 -1.05 1.25 -8.95
CA PHE A 78 -0.50 0.86 -7.64
C PHE A 78 -0.12 -0.62 -7.60
N TYR A 79 -0.96 -1.50 -8.14
CA TYR A 79 -0.68 -2.94 -8.22
C TYR A 79 0.51 -3.27 -9.15
N LYS A 80 0.73 -2.44 -10.19
CA LYS A 80 1.75 -2.64 -11.21
C LYS A 80 3.12 -2.00 -10.88
N LYS A 81 3.16 -0.86 -10.17
CA LYS A 81 4.39 -0.03 -10.08
C LYS A 81 5.03 0.09 -8.70
N THR A 82 4.49 -0.49 -7.62
CA THR A 82 5.01 -0.24 -6.26
C THR A 82 6.17 -1.17 -5.89
N TYR A 83 7.28 -1.11 -6.61
CA TYR A 83 8.58 -1.19 -5.92
C TYR A 83 8.94 0.25 -5.58
N LEU A 84 9.03 0.59 -4.30
CA LEU A 84 9.57 1.88 -3.87
C LEU A 84 11.08 1.87 -4.14
N THR A 85 11.49 2.22 -5.36
CA THR A 85 12.80 1.84 -5.93
C THR A 85 13.99 2.73 -5.55
N LYS A 86 13.83 3.75 -4.70
CA LYS A 86 14.94 4.66 -4.33
C LYS A 86 15.03 5.00 -2.83
N CYS A 87 14.63 4.09 -1.94
CA CYS A 87 14.78 4.31 -0.50
C CYS A 87 16.14 3.79 -0.02
N THR A 88 16.72 4.42 1.00
CA THR A 88 17.92 3.92 1.67
C THR A 88 17.59 3.34 3.04
N PHE A 89 18.45 2.44 3.53
CA PHE A 89 18.41 1.95 4.91
C PHE A 89 19.75 2.10 5.60
N THR A 90 19.71 2.12 6.93
CA THR A 90 20.86 1.86 7.81
C THR A 90 20.53 0.71 8.74
N LEU A 91 21.37 -0.31 8.78
CA LEU A 91 21.26 -1.48 9.65
C LEU A 91 22.05 -1.25 10.94
N PHE A 92 21.38 -1.45 12.06
CA PHE A 92 21.92 -1.32 13.41
C PHE A 92 21.85 -2.66 14.15
N LYS A 93 22.81 -2.91 15.06
CA LYS A 93 22.84 -4.11 15.91
C LYS A 93 23.15 -3.78 17.37
N LYS A 94 22.44 -4.45 18.29
CA LYS A 94 22.71 -4.48 19.74
C LYS A 94 22.41 -5.89 20.25
N GLY A 95 23.43 -6.63 20.67
CA GLY A 95 23.30 -8.05 21.00
C GLY A 95 22.73 -8.86 19.83
N LYS A 96 21.62 -9.58 20.05
CA LYS A 96 20.89 -10.34 19.02
C LYS A 96 19.90 -9.49 18.22
N THR A 97 19.59 -8.27 18.68
CA THR A 97 18.60 -7.40 18.07
C THR A 97 19.17 -6.66 16.87
N LEU A 98 18.41 -6.65 15.78
CA LEU A 98 18.72 -5.90 14.56
C LEU A 98 17.61 -4.88 14.27
N VAL A 99 18.01 -3.72 13.77
CA VAL A 99 17.07 -2.65 13.39
C VAL A 99 17.47 -2.09 12.04
N PHE A 100 16.55 -2.14 11.08
CA PHE A 100 16.68 -1.42 9.82
C PHE A 100 15.95 -0.08 9.95
N LYS A 101 16.70 1.02 10.00
CA LYS A 101 16.14 2.38 9.93
C LYS A 101 15.96 2.75 8.46
N ASN A 102 14.72 2.97 8.05
CA ASN A 102 14.35 3.20 6.65
C ASN A 102 13.40 4.39 6.55
N ARG A 103 13.35 5.06 5.41
CA ARG A 103 12.22 5.94 5.08
C ARG A 103 11.19 5.12 4.32
N PHE A 104 10.07 4.81 4.96
CA PHE A 104 8.94 4.17 4.30
C PHE A 104 8.16 5.25 3.56
N TYR A 105 7.98 5.07 2.25
CA TYR A 105 6.99 5.84 1.52
C TYR A 105 5.64 5.13 1.67
N LYS A 106 4.62 5.87 2.09
CA LYS A 106 3.23 5.39 2.07
C LYS A 106 2.56 5.96 0.81
N PRO A 107 2.41 5.19 -0.28
CA PRO A 107 1.86 5.71 -1.54
C PRO A 107 0.46 6.27 -1.36
N LEU A 108 -0.36 5.60 -0.52
CA LEU A 108 -1.73 6.01 -0.23
C LEU A 108 -1.85 7.33 0.55
N LEU A 109 -0.79 7.75 1.24
CA LEU A 109 -0.79 8.98 2.05
C LEU A 109 0.16 10.05 1.49
N ASN A 110 0.94 9.73 0.45
CA ASN A 110 2.00 10.58 -0.09
C ASN A 110 2.98 11.16 0.97
N VAL A 111 3.25 10.41 2.05
CA VAL A 111 4.14 10.85 3.14
C VAL A 111 5.37 9.96 3.23
N TRP A 112 6.53 10.60 3.43
CA TRP A 112 7.77 9.97 3.83
C TRP A 112 7.91 10.02 5.34
N LYS A 113 7.93 8.85 6.00
CA LYS A 113 8.24 8.78 7.44
C LYS A 113 9.42 7.85 7.68
N ILE A 114 10.29 8.25 8.61
CA ILE A 114 11.29 7.34 9.15
C ILE A 114 10.54 6.26 9.90
N SER A 115 10.90 5.00 9.66
CA SER A 115 10.41 3.88 10.43
C SER A 115 11.52 2.88 10.68
N TYR A 116 11.35 2.11 11.73
CA TYR A 116 12.34 1.18 12.25
C TYR A 116 11.76 -0.22 12.13
N PHE A 117 12.32 -1.01 11.23
CA PHE A 117 12.01 -2.42 11.12
C PHE A 117 12.88 -3.19 12.12
N LEU A 118 12.24 -3.62 13.22
CA LEU A 118 12.88 -4.22 14.39
C LEU A 118 12.75 -5.75 14.34
N LEU A 119 13.90 -6.41 14.48
CA LEU A 119 14.04 -7.86 14.61
C LEU A 119 14.66 -8.16 15.99
N PRO A 120 13.83 -8.36 17.04
CA PRO A 120 14.32 -8.52 18.42
C PRO A 120 15.27 -9.71 18.56
N THR A 121 14.96 -10.80 17.85
CA THR A 121 15.67 -12.09 17.90
C THR A 121 16.52 -12.34 16.65
N GLY A 122 16.91 -11.27 15.94
CA GLY A 122 17.73 -11.34 14.72
C GLY A 122 16.98 -11.87 13.49
N ILE A 123 17.74 -12.19 12.44
CA ILE A 123 17.23 -12.57 11.11
C ILE A 123 16.46 -13.92 11.15
N PRO A 124 15.29 -14.06 10.49
CA PRO A 124 14.52 -15.30 10.40
C PRO A 124 15.02 -16.20 9.26
N GLU A 125 16.17 -16.85 9.46
CA GLU A 125 16.81 -17.70 8.43
C GLU A 125 16.11 -19.06 8.23
N LYS A 126 15.76 -19.76 9.32
CA LYS A 126 15.18 -21.13 9.26
C LYS A 126 13.73 -21.21 9.74
N LYS A 127 13.29 -20.26 10.56
CA LYS A 127 11.95 -20.24 11.17
C LYS A 127 11.38 -18.85 11.09
N ARG A 128 10.05 -18.76 10.96
CA ARG A 128 9.34 -17.48 11.06
C ARG A 128 9.62 -16.84 12.42
N LYS A 129 9.87 -15.53 12.45
CA LYS A 129 10.06 -14.76 13.68
C LYS A 129 9.08 -13.60 13.73
N LYS A 130 8.70 -13.20 14.93
CA LYS A 130 7.88 -12.00 15.14
C LYS A 130 8.77 -10.76 15.00
N VAL A 131 8.32 -9.79 14.23
CA VAL A 131 9.02 -8.54 13.94
C VAL A 131 8.06 -7.36 14.04
N PHE A 132 8.61 -6.15 14.09
CA PHE A 132 7.82 -4.93 14.29
C PHE A 132 8.26 -3.84 13.33
N ILE A 133 7.31 -3.02 12.86
CA ILE A 133 7.61 -1.75 12.19
C ILE A 133 7.18 -0.61 13.10
N ILE A 134 8.15 0.10 13.68
CA ILE A 134 7.92 1.24 14.56
C ILE A 134 7.97 2.51 13.72
N ARG A 135 6.89 3.31 13.72
CA ARG A 135 6.72 4.45 12.80
C ARG A 135 7.13 5.81 13.39
N ASP A 136 7.53 5.85 14.67
CA ASP A 136 7.81 7.06 15.44
C ASP A 136 9.18 7.01 16.17
N LYS A 137 9.34 7.77 17.28
CA LYS A 137 10.59 7.89 18.06
C LYS A 137 11.06 6.52 18.57
N PHE A 138 12.06 5.95 17.91
CA PHE A 138 12.81 4.77 18.39
C PHE A 138 14.23 5.18 18.76
N SER A 139 14.63 4.91 20.00
CA SER A 139 15.98 5.20 20.48
C SER A 139 16.97 4.15 19.95
N LEU A 140 18.04 4.63 19.32
CA LEU A 140 19.16 3.81 18.85
C LEU A 140 20.35 3.81 19.83
N THR A 141 20.16 4.27 21.07
CA THR A 141 21.24 4.34 22.07
C THR A 141 21.84 2.95 22.34
N GLY A 142 23.17 2.85 22.17
CA GLY A 142 23.93 1.61 22.32
C GLY A 142 23.82 0.64 21.15
N PHE A 143 23.22 1.02 20.02
CA PHE A 143 23.29 0.26 18.78
C PHE A 143 24.51 0.66 17.95
N LYS A 144 25.19 -0.34 17.38
CA LYS A 144 26.27 -0.13 16.41
C LYS A 144 25.73 -0.16 14.98
N THR A 145 26.14 0.79 14.15
CA THR A 145 25.87 0.77 12.70
C THR A 145 26.68 -0.35 12.06
N LEU A 146 26.02 -1.22 11.29
CA LEU A 146 26.69 -2.31 10.57
C LEU A 146 26.83 -2.01 9.09
N GLU A 147 25.73 -1.62 8.44
CA GLU A 147 25.66 -1.52 6.98
C GLU A 147 24.66 -0.44 6.57
N LYS A 148 24.82 0.06 5.35
CA LYS A 148 23.86 0.92 4.66
C LYS A 148 23.57 0.33 3.28
N GLY A 149 22.44 0.70 2.71
CA GLY A 149 22.09 0.21 1.38
C GLY A 149 20.76 0.72 0.86
N SER A 150 20.26 0.04 -0.16
CA SER A 150 18.98 0.30 -0.79
C SER A 150 17.86 -0.56 -0.20
N PHE A 151 16.69 0.04 -0.11
CA PHE A 151 15.47 -0.55 0.43
C PHE A 151 14.37 -0.46 -0.64
N ARG A 152 13.63 -1.54 -0.81
CA ARG A 152 12.40 -1.59 -1.60
C ARG A 152 11.32 -2.28 -0.80
N GLN A 153 10.10 -1.80 -0.93
CA GLN A 153 8.91 -2.41 -0.35
C GLN A 153 7.91 -2.71 -1.46
N LYS A 154 7.20 -3.83 -1.32
CA LYS A 154 6.06 -4.19 -2.16
C LYS A 154 4.93 -4.71 -1.27
N VAL A 155 3.77 -4.08 -1.32
CA VAL A 155 2.53 -4.59 -0.71
C VAL A 155 1.77 -5.32 -1.81
N TYR A 156 1.43 -6.59 -1.60
CA TYR A 156 0.74 -7.41 -2.61
C TYR A 156 -0.64 -7.87 -2.14
N GLU A 157 -0.82 -8.05 -0.83
CA GLU A 157 -2.10 -8.25 -0.19
C GLU A 157 -2.24 -7.27 0.98
N ILE A 158 -3.47 -7.05 1.42
CA ILE A 158 -3.80 -6.19 2.56
C ILE A 158 -2.99 -6.54 3.84
N ASP A 159 -2.80 -7.84 4.09
CA ASP A 159 -2.12 -8.38 5.26
C ASP A 159 -0.72 -8.89 4.95
N LYS A 160 -0.21 -8.69 3.72
CA LYS A 160 1.11 -9.19 3.33
C LYS A 160 1.95 -8.21 2.52
N MET A 161 3.23 -8.14 2.86
CA MET A 161 4.21 -7.30 2.17
C MET A 161 5.58 -7.94 2.11
N TYR A 162 6.34 -7.58 1.08
CA TYR A 162 7.77 -7.86 0.99
C TYR A 162 8.59 -6.63 1.32
N LEU A 163 9.63 -6.83 2.10
CA LEU A 163 10.69 -5.86 2.32
C LEU A 163 12.00 -6.40 1.74
N PHE A 164 12.56 -5.69 0.78
CA PHE A 164 13.83 -6.03 0.15
C PHE A 164 14.91 -5.03 0.56
N PHE A 165 16.01 -5.53 1.11
CA PHE A 165 17.16 -4.75 1.54
C PHE A 165 18.40 -5.26 0.80
N LYS A 166 19.15 -4.35 0.19
CA LYS A 166 20.40 -4.66 -0.51
C LYS A 166 21.50 -3.69 -0.07
N SER A 167 22.50 -4.18 0.65
CA SER A 167 23.77 -3.51 0.88
C SER A 167 24.82 -3.99 -0.12
N SER A 168 26.05 -3.49 0.00
CA SER A 168 27.20 -4.01 -0.77
C SER A 168 27.55 -5.45 -0.39
N LYS A 169 27.29 -5.87 0.86
CA LYS A 169 27.67 -7.19 1.39
C LYS A 169 26.54 -8.21 1.34
N LYS A 170 25.30 -7.78 1.53
CA LYS A 170 24.17 -8.68 1.80
C LYS A 170 22.88 -8.24 1.10
N ARG A 171 22.04 -9.24 0.84
CA ARG A 171 20.69 -9.06 0.31
C ARG A 171 19.72 -9.81 1.20
N TRP A 172 18.64 -9.16 1.59
CA TRP A 172 17.56 -9.76 2.37
C TRP A 172 16.22 -9.47 1.70
N LYS A 173 15.41 -10.50 1.55
CA LYS A 173 14.02 -10.40 1.12
C LYS A 173 13.16 -10.99 2.23
N PHE A 174 12.49 -10.12 2.99
CA PHE A 174 11.58 -10.53 4.04
C PHE A 174 10.18 -10.64 3.46
N ASP A 175 9.58 -11.81 3.57
CA ASP A 175 8.14 -12.00 3.40
C ASP A 175 7.48 -11.73 4.75
N MET A 176 6.48 -10.84 4.80
CA MET A 176 5.85 -10.42 6.03
C MET A 176 4.34 -10.57 5.97
N LYS A 177 3.78 -11.21 7.01
CA LYS A 177 2.34 -11.32 7.23
C LYS A 177 1.92 -10.59 8.51
N LEU A 178 0.93 -9.72 8.42
CA LEU A 178 0.43 -8.92 9.53
C LEU A 178 -0.14 -9.82 10.64
N ILE A 179 0.22 -9.51 11.88
CA ILE A 179 -0.33 -10.14 13.10
C ILE A 179 -1.28 -9.16 13.80
N SER A 180 -0.85 -7.92 13.98
CA SER A 180 -1.64 -6.86 14.63
C SER A 180 -1.26 -5.51 14.02
N SER A 181 -2.27 -4.80 13.54
CA SER A 181 -2.19 -3.46 12.95
C SER A 181 -1.83 -2.40 13.99
N GLU A 182 -2.49 -2.43 15.14
CA GLU A 182 -2.27 -1.54 16.28
C GLU A 182 -0.80 -1.55 16.71
N LYS A 183 -0.24 -2.75 16.89
CA LYS A 183 1.16 -2.94 17.31
C LYS A 183 2.15 -2.92 16.14
N ASN A 184 1.67 -2.76 14.90
CA ASN A 184 2.45 -2.90 13.67
C ASN A 184 3.39 -4.12 13.70
N SER A 185 2.84 -5.28 14.09
CA SER A 185 3.60 -6.52 14.28
C SER A 185 3.31 -7.53 13.19
N TYR A 186 4.35 -8.26 12.77
CA TYR A 186 4.32 -9.16 11.62
C TYR A 186 5.04 -10.47 11.93
N TRP A 187 4.62 -11.55 11.28
CA TRP A 187 5.44 -12.72 11.08
C TRP A 187 6.34 -12.46 9.89
N ALA A 188 7.65 -12.62 10.05
CA ALA A 188 8.61 -12.51 8.97
C ALA A 188 9.37 -13.82 8.74
N THR A 189 9.57 -14.14 7.46
CA THR A 189 10.46 -15.18 6.96
C THR A 189 11.40 -14.59 5.93
N ILE A 190 12.60 -15.15 5.79
CA ILE A 190 13.40 -14.89 4.59
C ILE A 190 12.77 -15.67 3.44
N ALA A 191 12.37 -14.96 2.39
CA ALA A 191 12.01 -15.61 1.14
C ALA A 191 13.27 -16.34 0.62
N PRO A 192 13.15 -17.59 0.14
CA PRO A 192 14.28 -18.30 -0.46
C PRO A 192 14.90 -17.42 -1.55
N LYS A 193 16.23 -17.51 -1.72
CA LYS A 193 16.94 -16.80 -2.79
C LYS A 193 16.27 -17.19 -4.11
N SER A 194 15.35 -16.36 -4.61
CA SER A 194 14.91 -16.48 -5.99
C SER A 194 16.11 -16.02 -6.81
N ASN A 195 16.74 -16.96 -7.51
CA ASN A 195 17.73 -16.66 -8.54
C ASN A 195 17.05 -15.66 -9.50
N TYR A 196 17.46 -14.39 -9.41
CA TYR A 196 17.19 -13.35 -10.38
C TYR A 196 18.53 -12.92 -10.93
#